data_AF-A0A6J4H9I1-F1
#
_entry.id   AF-A0A6J4H9I1-F1
#
_cell.length_a   1.000
_cell.length_b   1.000
_cell.length_c   1.000
_cell.angle_alpha   90.00
_cell.angle_beta   90.00
_cell.angle_gamma   90.00
#
_symmetry.space_group_name_H-M   'P 1'
#
loop_
_entity.id
_entity.type
_entity.pdbx_description
1 polymer ?
#
loop_
_entity_poly.entity_id
_entity_poly.type
_entity_poly.pdbx_seq_one_letter_code
_entity_poly.pdbx_strand_id
1 'polypeptide(L)'
;MRQMRAGDAALSARRGEAVRQVPGVTTASTLELLSRAVSAGLPVWLGYVDAQGSGSQRVVRPVSLAGGFLQGYDEKRGESSTFAVHRITSVALVEDDDAVVPG
;
A
#
# COMPACT_ATOMS: atom_id res chain seq x y z
N MET A 1 33.57 26.24 -5.15
CA MET A 1 32.38 27.12 -5.06
C MET A 1 31.29 26.47 -5.91
N ARG A 2 30.43 25.61 -5.38
CA ARG A 2 29.24 25.89 -4.55
C ARG A 2 28.10 26.56 -5.35
N GLN A 3 26.98 25.82 -5.38
CA GLN A 3 25.58 26.22 -5.59
C GLN A 3 25.08 26.38 -7.03
N MET A 4 24.65 25.25 -7.61
CA MET A 4 23.46 25.25 -8.46
C MET A 4 22.25 25.51 -7.55
N ARG A 5 21.68 26.72 -7.63
CA ARG A 5 20.35 27.03 -7.11
C ARG A 5 19.33 26.47 -8.09
N ALA A 6 18.92 25.22 -7.87
CA ALA A 6 17.69 24.66 -8.44
C ALA A 6 16.54 24.90 -7.44
N GLY A 7 16.31 26.16 -7.09
CA GLY A 7 15.10 26.61 -6.40
C GLY A 7 14.10 27.10 -7.45
N ASP A 8 12.82 26.81 -7.24
CA ASP A 8 11.64 27.50 -7.81
C ASP A 8 10.84 26.90 -8.98
N ALA A 9 11.33 25.95 -9.79
CA ALA A 9 10.52 25.52 -10.97
C ALA A 9 9.72 24.20 -10.83
N ALA A 10 9.86 23.44 -9.75
CA ALA A 10 9.24 22.11 -9.60
C ALA A 10 8.14 22.05 -8.51
N LEU A 11 7.62 23.21 -8.08
CA LEU A 11 6.85 23.33 -6.83
C LEU A 11 5.32 23.35 -6.97
N SER A 12 4.70 23.10 -8.15
CA SER A 12 3.23 23.29 -8.26
C SER A 12 2.39 22.39 -9.18
N ALA A 13 2.94 21.53 -10.05
CA ALA A 13 2.12 21.10 -11.20
C ALA A 13 1.62 19.64 -11.29
N ARG A 14 2.06 18.62 -10.51
CA ARG A 14 1.83 17.22 -10.95
C ARG A 14 1.54 16.09 -9.94
N ARG A 15 1.19 16.30 -8.66
CA ARG A 15 0.73 15.13 -7.85
C ARG A 15 -0.21 15.33 -6.67
N GLY A 16 -0.92 16.47 -6.62
CA GLY A 16 -2.23 16.49 -5.93
C GLY A 16 -3.30 15.68 -6.68
N GLU A 17 -3.05 15.35 -7.96
CA GLU A 17 -3.98 14.67 -8.87
C GLU A 17 -3.81 13.14 -8.95
N ALA A 18 -2.66 12.60 -8.53
CA ALA A 18 -2.39 11.15 -8.63
C ALA A 18 -2.72 10.36 -7.35
N VAL A 19 -3.33 10.99 -6.35
CA VAL A 19 -4.30 10.30 -5.49
C VAL A 19 -5.63 10.31 -6.23
N ARG A 20 -5.62 9.84 -7.48
CA ARG A 20 -6.83 9.44 -8.15
C ARG A 20 -7.24 8.18 -7.42
N GLN A 21 -7.98 8.37 -6.32
CA GLN A 21 -8.91 7.38 -5.83
C GLN A 21 -9.45 6.69 -7.07
N VAL A 22 -9.06 5.43 -7.27
CA VAL A 22 -9.55 4.66 -8.41
C VAL A 22 -11.06 4.81 -8.36
N PRO A 23 -11.72 5.36 -9.39
CA PRO A 23 -13.16 5.53 -9.37
C PRO A 23 -13.80 4.17 -9.06
N GLY A 24 -14.36 4.01 -7.85
CA GLY A 24 -14.94 2.76 -7.35
C GLY A 24 -14.30 2.15 -6.10
N VAL A 25 -13.06 2.51 -5.72
CA VAL A 25 -12.42 2.04 -4.48
C VAL A 25 -12.34 3.19 -3.49
N THR A 26 -13.35 3.30 -2.62
CA THR A 26 -13.37 4.31 -1.57
C THR A 26 -12.39 3.94 -0.46
N THR A 27 -11.91 4.92 0.31
CA THR A 27 -11.15 4.67 1.55
C THR A 27 -11.89 3.69 2.49
N ALA A 28 -13.21 3.75 2.54
CA ALA A 28 -14.03 2.83 3.34
C ALA A 28 -13.91 1.37 2.85
N SER A 29 -13.98 1.14 1.53
CA SER A 29 -13.82 -0.19 0.93
C SER A 29 -12.43 -0.78 1.19
N THR A 30 -11.38 0.05 1.11
CA THR A 30 -10.01 -0.35 1.45
C THR A 30 -9.90 -0.75 2.93
N LEU A 31 -10.46 0.06 3.84
CA LEU A 31 -10.45 -0.22 5.27
C LEU A 31 -11.22 -1.50 5.62
N GLU A 32 -12.37 -1.73 4.98
CA GLU A 32 -13.17 -2.93 5.17
C GLU A 32 -12.40 -4.19 4.75
N LEU A 33 -11.76 -4.16 3.57
CA LEU A 33 -10.94 -5.27 3.10
C LEU A 33 -9.75 -5.54 4.01
N LEU A 34 -9.03 -4.50 4.43
CA LEU A 34 -7.92 -4.64 5.37
C LEU A 34 -8.37 -5.18 6.73
N SER A 35 -9.51 -4.70 7.26
CA SER A 35 -10.08 -5.19 8.51
C SER A 35 -10.46 -6.67 8.41
N ARG A 36 -11.06 -7.09 7.29
CA ARG A 36 -11.36 -8.50 7.01
C ARG A 36 -10.08 -9.33 6.94
N ALA A 37 -9.06 -8.85 6.22
CA ALA A 37 -7.80 -9.56 6.07
C ALA A 37 -7.05 -9.72 7.41
N VAL A 38 -7.02 -8.67 8.24
CA VAL A 38 -6.48 -8.74 9.62
C VAL A 38 -7.24 -9.79 10.44
N SER A 39 -8.57 -9.76 10.41
CA SER A 39 -9.40 -10.68 11.20
C SER A 39 -9.25 -12.14 10.76
N ALA A 40 -9.05 -12.37 9.46
CA ALA A 40 -8.89 -13.70 8.88
C ALA A 40 -7.42 -14.17 8.81
N GLY A 41 -6.45 -13.30 9.12
CA GLY A 41 -5.02 -13.59 8.95
C GLY A 41 -4.61 -13.85 7.49
N LEU A 42 -5.33 -13.28 6.53
CA LEU A 42 -5.11 -13.55 5.10
C LEU A 42 -4.06 -12.61 4.50
N PRO A 43 -3.12 -13.12 3.69
CA PRO A 43 -2.17 -12.27 2.98
C PRO A 43 -2.90 -11.32 2.02
N VAL A 44 -2.39 -10.10 1.92
CA VAL A 44 -2.89 -9.08 1.00
C VAL A 44 -1.80 -8.63 0.05
N TRP A 45 -2.16 -8.47 -1.21
CA TRP A 45 -1.35 -7.75 -2.16
C TRP A 45 -1.60 -6.26 -1.97
N LEU A 46 -0.53 -5.51 -1.72
CA LEU A 46 -0.57 -4.11 -1.34
C LEU A 46 0.20 -3.25 -2.34
N GLY A 47 -0.50 -2.33 -3.00
CA GLY A 47 0.12 -1.21 -3.70
C GLY A 47 0.35 -0.04 -2.74
N TYR A 48 1.58 0.44 -2.66
CA TYR A 48 2.00 1.45 -1.70
C TYR A 48 2.93 2.46 -2.35
N VAL A 49 2.65 3.76 -2.13
CA VAL A 49 3.57 4.84 -2.54
C VAL A 49 4.44 5.26 -1.36
N ASP A 50 5.74 5.35 -1.58
CA ASP A 50 6.66 5.89 -0.57
C ASP A 50 6.58 7.42 -0.48
N ALA A 51 7.37 8.01 0.43
CA ALA A 51 7.40 9.46 0.61
C ALA A 51 7.97 10.23 -0.59
N GLN A 52 8.67 9.54 -1.49
CA GLN A 52 9.26 10.08 -2.71
C GLN A 52 8.26 9.97 -3.88
N GLY A 53 7.10 9.35 -3.65
CA GLY A 53 6.09 9.09 -4.65
C GLY A 53 6.45 7.91 -5.57
N SER A 54 7.43 7.08 -5.20
CA SER A 54 7.70 5.84 -5.91
C SER A 54 6.67 4.78 -5.51
N GLY A 55 6.00 4.19 -6.49
CA GLY A 55 5.04 3.11 -6.29
C GLY A 55 5.75 1.78 -6.09
N SER A 56 5.29 0.98 -5.14
CA SER A 56 5.77 -0.36 -4.87
C SER A 56 4.62 -1.31 -4.65
N GLN A 57 4.84 -2.60 -4.94
CA GLN A 57 3.88 -3.67 -4.71
C GLN A 57 4.53 -4.75 -3.85
N ARG A 58 3.77 -5.32 -2.93
CA ARG A 58 4.26 -6.31 -1.95
C ARG A 58 3.12 -7.17 -1.41
N VAL A 59 3.43 -8.40 -1.04
CA VAL A 59 2.51 -9.26 -0.28
C VAL A 59 2.80 -9.04 1.20
N VAL A 60 1.75 -8.72 1.96
CA VAL A 60 1.83 -8.43 3.39
C VAL A 60 0.85 -9.32 4.12
N ARG A 61 1.29 -9.98 5.19
CA ARG A 61 0.39 -10.61 6.16
C ARG A 61 -0.03 -9.58 7.20
N PRO A 62 -1.26 -9.05 7.14
CA PRO A 62 -1.69 -7.98 8.02
C PRO A 62 -1.91 -8.52 9.44
N VAL A 63 -1.44 -7.76 10.43
CA VAL A 63 -1.51 -8.12 11.86
C VAL A 63 -2.47 -7.20 12.60
N SER A 64 -2.47 -5.90 12.29
CA SER A 64 -3.37 -4.93 12.92
C SER A 64 -3.62 -3.73 12.02
N LEU A 65 -4.79 -3.11 12.20
CA LEU A 65 -5.18 -1.87 11.53
C LEU A 65 -5.68 -0.88 12.58
N ALA A 66 -4.86 0.13 12.92
CA ALA A 66 -5.16 1.09 13.96
C ALA A 66 -4.51 2.45 13.69
N GLY A 67 -5.17 3.54 14.11
CA GLY A 67 -4.61 4.89 14.03
C GLY A 67 -4.28 5.37 12.61
N GLY A 68 -4.87 4.78 11.57
CA GLY A 68 -4.53 5.06 10.17
C GLY A 68 -3.29 4.34 9.65
N PHE A 69 -2.82 3.31 10.37
CA PHE A 69 -1.69 2.47 10.00
C PHE A 69 -2.10 1.00 9.93
N LEU A 70 -1.53 0.30 8.95
CA LEU A 70 -1.54 -1.15 8.84
C LEU A 70 -0.19 -1.67 9.30
N GLN A 71 -0.18 -2.53 10.32
CA GLN A 71 1.01 -3.29 10.68
C GLN A 71 0.91 -4.69 10.06
N GLY A 72 2.00 -5.18 9.50
CA GLY A 72 2.02 -6.52 8.91
C GLY A 72 3.42 -7.01 8.61
N TYR A 73 3.54 -8.29 8.33
CA TYR A 73 4.78 -8.91 7.91
C TYR A 73 4.91 -8.82 6.39
N ASP A 74 5.96 -8.17 5.89
CA ASP A 74 6.27 -8.08 4.47
C ASP A 74 7.01 -9.35 4.04
N GLU A 75 6.37 -10.20 3.25
CA GLU A 75 6.93 -11.50 2.85
C GLU A 75 8.19 -11.35 1.99
N LYS A 76 8.30 -10.27 1.22
CA LYS A 76 9.47 -10.02 0.36
C LYS A 76 10.68 -9.60 1.18
N ARG A 77 10.47 -8.85 2.26
CA ARG A 77 11.55 -8.37 3.14
C ARG A 77 11.86 -9.31 4.30
N GLY A 78 10.93 -10.19 4.64
CA GLY A 78 11.07 -11.10 5.77
C GLY A 78 11.03 -10.38 7.13
N GLU A 79 10.37 -9.22 7.20
CA GLU A 79 10.33 -8.39 8.41
C GLU A 79 8.96 -7.75 8.64
N SER A 80 8.69 -7.37 9.89
CA SER A 80 7.51 -6.58 10.23
C SER A 80 7.66 -5.14 9.74
N SER A 81 6.62 -4.62 9.10
CA SER A 81 6.57 -3.28 8.52
C SER A 81 5.27 -2.57 8.87
N THR A 82 5.33 -1.24 8.93
CA THR A 82 4.18 -0.36 9.17
C THR A 82 3.89 0.46 7.92
N PHE A 83 2.64 0.45 7.47
CA PHE A 83 2.17 1.10 6.25
C PHE A 83 1.10 2.14 6.58
N ALA A 84 1.27 3.38 6.13
CA ALA A 84 0.25 4.41 6.32
C ALA A 84 -0.91 4.19 5.34
N VAL A 85 -2.15 4.12 5.83
CA VAL A 85 -3.33 3.78 5.02
C VAL A 85 -3.55 4.78 3.87
N HIS A 86 -3.30 6.07 4.11
CA HIS A 86 -3.45 7.11 3.09
C HIS A 86 -2.45 6.99 1.92
N ARG A 87 -1.41 6.15 2.04
CA ARG A 87 -0.43 5.85 0.99
C ARG A 87 -0.70 4.54 0.28
N ILE A 88 -1.73 3.81 0.69
CA ILE A 88 -2.19 2.60 0.02
C ILE A 88 -2.95 3.04 -1.23
N THR A 89 -2.45 2.64 -2.40
CA THR A 89 -3.06 2.95 -3.69
C THR A 89 -3.96 1.84 -4.21
N SER A 90 -3.75 0.62 -3.73
CA SER A 90 -4.52 -0.57 -4.11
C SER A 90 -4.34 -1.67 -3.07
N VAL A 91 -5.37 -2.49 -2.88
CA VAL A 91 -5.33 -3.66 -2.03
C VAL A 91 -6.17 -4.76 -2.64
N ALA A 92 -5.69 -6.00 -2.56
CA ALA A 92 -6.43 -7.19 -2.93
C ALA A 92 -6.07 -8.32 -1.96
N LEU A 93 -7.01 -9.23 -1.69
CA LEU A 93 -6.68 -10.48 -1.02
C LEU A 93 -5.81 -11.31 -1.96
N VAL A 94 -4.77 -11.93 -1.44
CA VAL A 94 -4.07 -12.98 -2.17
C VAL A 94 -4.93 -14.22 -2.03
N GLU A 95 -5.55 -14.64 -3.11
CA GLU A 95 -6.10 -15.98 -3.20
C GLU A 95 -4.90 -16.94 -3.19
N ASP A 96 -4.97 -17.96 -2.36
CA ASP A 96 -4.03 -19.08 -2.39
C ASP A 96 -4.30 -19.84 -3.70
N ASP A 97 -3.75 -19.36 -4.82
CA ASP A 97 -3.73 -20.08 -6.11
C ASP A 97 -2.72 -21.24 -6.06
N ASP A 98 -2.69 -21.97 -4.93
CA ASP A 98 -1.92 -23.21 -4.72
C ASP A 98 -2.85 -24.41 -4.42
N ALA A 99 -4.15 -24.26 -4.70
CA ALA A 99 -5.10 -25.37 -4.74
C ALA A 99 -5.39 -25.84 -6.18
N VAL A 100 -4.36 -25.99 -7.02
CA VAL A 100 -4.43 -26.93 -8.14
C VAL A 100 -3.20 -27.84 -8.12
N VAL A 101 -3.31 -28.97 -7.42
CA VAL A 101 -2.99 -30.35 -7.87
C VAL A 101 -3.55 -31.34 -6.82
N PRO A 102 -4.08 -32.54 -7.18
CA PRO A 102 -3.67 -33.36 -8.31
C PRO A 102 -4.81 -34.00 -9.14
N GLY A 103 -4.48 -34.37 -10.38
CA GLY A 103 -5.15 -35.41 -11.16
C GLY A 103 -4.10 -36.14 -11.98
#